data_AF-A0A1H8CN33-F1
#
_entry.id   AF-A0A1H8CN33-F1
#
_cell.length_a   1.000
_cell.length_b   1.000
_cell.length_c   1.000
_cell.angle_alpha   90.00
_cell.angle_beta   90.00
_cell.angle_gamma   90.00
#
_symmetry.space_group_name_H-M   'P 1'
#
loop_
_entity.id
_entity.type
_entity.pdbx_description
1 polymer ?
#
loop_
_entity_poly.entity_id
_entity_poly.type
_entity_poly.pdbx_seq_one_letter_code
_entity_poly.pdbx_strand_id
1 'polypeptide(L)'
;MIQKDWVQPLFSQRVALNLSVFSIFRLFLDSNLMGSLCLTMMYDIFDAHAQRESTDSHTDRTAYIVKQLMALLSTGISRTERDVSYYAERLNVSPKYLSATIKRVTGHSVTSYIDRHTVPILKEYLNDERLSLTQIA
;
A
#
# COMPACT_ATOMS: atom_id res chain seq x y z
N MET A 1 -35.90 -24.29 -41.16
CA MET A 1 -34.49 -24.06 -40.78
C MET A 1 -34.48 -22.96 -39.73
N ILE A 2 -34.17 -23.33 -38.49
CA ILE A 2 -34.28 -22.53 -37.27
C ILE A 2 -32.98 -21.78 -37.06
N GLN A 3 -33.02 -20.45 -36.89
CA GLN A 3 -32.11 -19.68 -36.00
C GLN A 3 -32.57 -18.21 -35.99
N LYS A 4 -33.41 -17.80 -35.03
CA LYS A 4 -33.09 -17.39 -33.64
C LYS A 4 -32.75 -15.89 -33.52
N ASP A 5 -33.79 -15.07 -33.62
CA ASP A 5 -33.92 -13.71 -33.08
C ASP A 5 -33.77 -13.69 -31.54
N TRP A 6 -32.54 -13.67 -31.01
CA TRP A 6 -32.32 -13.55 -29.55
C TRP A 6 -31.38 -12.41 -29.12
N VAL A 7 -31.04 -11.47 -30.00
CA VAL A 7 -30.06 -10.42 -29.64
C VAL A 7 -30.70 -9.10 -29.20
N GLN A 8 -32.01 -8.90 -29.40
CA GLN A 8 -32.69 -7.63 -29.08
C GLN A 8 -33.15 -7.44 -27.61
N PRO A 9 -33.47 -8.46 -26.78
CA PRO A 9 -33.99 -8.20 -25.42
C PRO A 9 -32.89 -7.94 -24.36
N LEU A 10 -31.64 -8.32 -24.62
CA LEU A 10 -30.54 -8.21 -23.64
C LEU A 10 -29.99 -6.79 -23.46
N PHE A 11 -30.21 -5.90 -24.44
CA PHE A 11 -29.75 -4.51 -24.33
C PHE A 11 -30.69 -3.67 -23.44
N SER A 12 -31.99 -3.95 -23.47
CA SER A 12 -33.00 -3.23 -22.67
C SER A 12 -32.86 -3.52 -21.17
N GLN A 13 -32.48 -4.74 -20.79
CA GLN A 13 -32.38 -5.13 -19.38
C GLN A 13 -31.13 -4.53 -18.70
N ARG A 14 -30.06 -4.30 -19.46
CA ARG A 14 -28.77 -3.76 -18.96
C ARG A 14 -28.82 -2.24 -18.72
N VAL A 15 -29.62 -1.52 -19.51
CA VAL A 15 -29.92 -0.09 -19.30
C VAL A 15 -30.92 0.10 -18.15
N ALA A 16 -31.92 -0.77 -18.03
CA ALA A 16 -32.90 -0.74 -16.93
C ALA A 16 -32.28 -1.09 -15.56
N LEU A 17 -31.32 -2.02 -15.50
CA LEU A 17 -30.55 -2.31 -14.29
C LEU A 17 -29.65 -1.14 -13.91
N ASN A 18 -29.01 -0.47 -14.88
CA ASN A 18 -28.24 0.75 -14.61
C ASN A 18 -29.13 1.88 -14.10
N LEU A 19 -30.34 2.09 -14.66
CA LEU A 19 -31.28 3.11 -14.20
C LEU A 19 -31.86 2.78 -12.81
N SER A 20 -32.11 1.51 -12.49
CA SER A 20 -32.59 1.10 -11.17
C SER A 20 -31.49 1.20 -10.12
N VAL A 21 -30.27 0.77 -10.43
CA VAL A 21 -29.11 0.96 -9.55
C VAL A 21 -28.80 2.44 -9.39
N PHE A 22 -28.89 3.25 -10.46
CA PHE A 22 -28.72 4.69 -10.41
C PHE A 22 -29.84 5.38 -9.62
N SER A 23 -31.08 4.87 -9.67
CA SER A 23 -32.20 5.40 -8.88
C SER A 23 -32.11 4.99 -7.41
N ILE A 24 -31.67 3.77 -7.10
CA ILE A 24 -31.38 3.31 -5.73
C ILE A 24 -30.16 4.05 -5.16
N PHE A 25 -29.13 4.26 -5.98
CA PHE A 25 -27.94 5.04 -5.61
C PHE A 25 -28.29 6.52 -5.43
N ARG A 26 -29.19 7.08 -6.25
CA ARG A 26 -29.73 8.45 -6.13
C ARG A 26 -30.61 8.61 -4.89
N LEU A 27 -31.49 7.65 -4.59
CA LEU A 27 -32.28 7.61 -3.35
C LEU A 27 -31.41 7.45 -2.11
N PHE A 28 -30.30 6.72 -2.20
CA PHE A 28 -29.29 6.63 -1.13
C PHE A 28 -28.50 7.96 -1.00
N LEU A 29 -28.22 8.64 -2.11
CA LEU A 29 -27.54 9.94 -2.18
C LEU A 29 -28.37 11.07 -1.54
N ASP A 30 -29.69 11.06 -1.73
CA ASP A 30 -30.60 12.12 -1.26
C ASP A 30 -30.82 12.10 0.27
N SER A 31 -30.51 10.99 0.95
CA SER A 31 -30.84 10.84 2.36
C SER A 31 -29.85 11.53 3.31
N ASN A 32 -28.60 11.77 2.92
CA ASN A 32 -27.63 12.53 3.73
C ASN A 32 -26.53 13.15 2.85
N LEU A 33 -26.62 14.47 2.60
CA LEU A 33 -25.60 15.29 1.93
C LEU A 33 -24.18 15.07 2.47
N MET A 34 -24.07 14.75 3.77
CA MET A 34 -22.79 14.44 4.41
C MET A 34 -22.16 13.16 3.86
N GLY A 35 -22.94 12.12 3.59
CA GLY A 35 -22.44 10.85 3.06
C GLY A 35 -21.91 10.99 1.63
N SER A 36 -22.63 11.73 0.78
CA SER A 36 -22.19 12.00 -0.58
C SER A 36 -20.94 12.87 -0.62
N LEU A 37 -20.83 13.89 0.24
CA LEU A 37 -19.63 14.73 0.33
C LEU A 37 -18.41 13.94 0.85
N CYS A 38 -18.57 13.12 1.89
CA CYS A 38 -17.51 12.26 2.38
C CYS A 38 -17.02 11.28 1.31
N LEU A 39 -17.94 10.70 0.54
CA LEU A 39 -17.59 9.78 -0.55
C LEU A 39 -16.84 10.50 -1.68
N THR A 40 -17.28 11.69 -2.09
CA THR A 40 -16.56 12.50 -3.09
C THR A 40 -15.17 12.88 -2.62
N MET A 41 -15.00 13.28 -1.36
CA MET A 41 -13.68 13.57 -0.78
C MET A 41 -12.79 12.32 -0.75
N MET A 42 -13.36 11.17 -0.41
CA MET A 42 -12.64 9.90 -0.44
C MET A 42 -12.19 9.56 -1.87
N TYR A 43 -13.07 9.71 -2.86
CA TYR A 43 -12.73 9.49 -4.27
C TYR A 43 -11.66 10.46 -4.78
N ASP A 44 -11.70 11.74 -4.41
CA ASP A 44 -10.71 12.73 -4.82
C ASP A 44 -9.31 12.40 -4.28
N ILE A 45 -9.22 11.94 -3.02
CA ILE A 45 -7.99 11.44 -2.42
C ILE A 45 -7.49 10.21 -3.19
N PHE A 46 -8.37 9.24 -3.45
CA PHE A 46 -7.99 8.02 -4.19
C PHE A 46 -7.56 8.30 -5.63
N ASP A 47 -8.23 9.22 -6.34
CA ASP A 47 -7.87 9.60 -7.70
C ASP A 47 -6.52 10.31 -7.74
N ALA A 48 -6.24 11.22 -6.78
CA ALA A 48 -4.93 11.83 -6.63
C ALA A 48 -3.81 10.81 -6.36
N HIS A 49 -4.10 9.75 -5.60
CA HIS A 49 -3.18 8.64 -5.38
C HIS A 49 -3.01 7.75 -6.63
N ALA A 50 -4.08 7.45 -7.35
CA ALA A 50 -4.07 6.63 -8.56
C ALA A 50 -3.33 7.33 -9.72
N GLN A 51 -3.53 8.64 -9.89
CA GLN A 51 -2.79 9.43 -10.88
C GLN A 51 -1.30 9.49 -10.56
N ARG A 52 -0.91 9.59 -9.28
CA ARG A 52 0.50 9.55 -8.84
C ARG A 52 1.19 8.21 -9.14
N GLU A 53 0.46 7.10 -9.10
CA GLU A 53 1.01 5.78 -9.43
C GLU A 53 1.26 5.61 -10.94
N SER A 54 0.55 6.38 -11.78
CA SER A 54 0.63 6.26 -13.25
C SER A 54 1.75 7.06 -13.93
N THR A 55 2.34 8.07 -13.27
CA THR A 55 3.12 9.10 -13.98
C THR A 55 4.64 8.98 -13.96
N ASP A 56 5.27 7.99 -13.32
CA ASP A 56 6.74 8.02 -13.25
C ASP A 56 7.41 6.63 -13.10
N SER A 57 7.89 6.08 -14.21
CA SER A 57 8.58 4.78 -14.26
C SER A 57 9.89 4.76 -13.44
N HIS A 58 10.51 5.92 -13.22
CA HIS A 58 11.69 6.04 -12.37
C HIS A 58 11.31 6.05 -10.88
N THR A 59 10.18 6.68 -10.55
CA THR A 59 9.59 6.59 -9.21
C THR A 59 9.14 5.17 -8.92
N ASP A 60 8.57 4.45 -9.89
CA ASP A 60 8.09 3.06 -9.72
C ASP A 60 9.21 2.12 -9.23
N ARG A 61 10.39 2.15 -9.85
CA ARG A 61 11.52 1.32 -9.37
C ARG A 61 11.97 1.70 -7.95
N THR A 62 11.99 2.99 -7.62
CA THR A 62 12.41 3.44 -6.28
C THR A 62 11.35 3.15 -5.23
N ALA A 63 10.07 3.31 -5.57
CA ALA A 63 8.92 2.97 -4.75
C ALA A 63 8.86 1.47 -4.52
N TYR A 64 9.15 0.66 -5.54
CA TYR A 64 9.30 -0.79 -5.42
C TYR A 64 10.38 -1.16 -4.40
N ILE A 65 11.56 -0.55 -4.47
CA ILE A 65 12.65 -0.79 -3.50
C ILE A 65 12.23 -0.42 -2.09
N VAL A 66 11.59 0.75 -1.91
CA VAL A 66 11.08 1.20 -0.60
C VAL A 66 10.03 0.23 -0.08
N LYS A 67 9.05 -0.15 -0.90
CA LYS A 67 7.97 -1.08 -0.56
C LYS A 67 8.53 -2.45 -0.16
N GLN A 68 9.50 -2.95 -0.92
CA GLN A 68 10.15 -4.23 -0.63
C GLN A 68 10.98 -4.15 0.66
N LEU A 69 11.67 -3.04 0.93
CA LEU A 69 12.34 -2.81 2.21
C LEU A 69 11.34 -2.82 3.37
N MET A 70 10.20 -2.12 3.24
CA MET A 70 9.16 -2.12 4.29
C MET A 70 8.59 -3.53 4.51
N ALA A 71 8.38 -4.29 3.44
CA ALA A 71 7.95 -5.69 3.54
C ALA A 71 8.99 -6.57 4.23
N LEU A 72 10.29 -6.33 4.02
CA LEU A 72 11.35 -7.04 4.75
C LEU A 72 11.37 -6.64 6.22
N LEU A 73 11.19 -5.36 6.55
CA LEU A 73 11.15 -4.88 7.93
C LEU A 73 9.93 -5.39 8.70
N SER A 74 8.77 -5.52 8.04
CA SER A 74 7.55 -6.04 8.67
C SER A 74 7.64 -7.51 9.06
N THR A 75 8.56 -8.29 8.47
CA THR A 75 8.81 -9.68 8.90
C THR A 75 9.53 -9.79 10.25
N GLY A 76 10.06 -8.68 10.78
CA GLY A 76 10.78 -8.67 12.05
C GLY A 76 12.23 -9.16 11.98
N ILE A 77 12.80 -9.31 10.77
CA ILE A 77 14.22 -9.67 10.59
C ILE A 77 15.17 -8.60 11.16
N SER A 78 14.68 -7.36 11.28
CA SER A 78 15.40 -6.22 11.85
C SER A 78 15.81 -6.39 13.32
N ARG A 79 15.36 -7.48 13.95
CA ARG A 79 15.76 -7.91 15.30
C ARG A 79 17.15 -8.52 15.35
N THR A 80 17.50 -9.32 14.34
CA THR A 80 18.78 -10.05 14.26
C THR A 80 19.75 -9.33 13.33
N GLU A 81 19.25 -8.83 12.20
CA GLU A 81 20.09 -8.20 11.17
C GLU A 81 19.80 -6.71 11.05
N ARG A 82 20.74 -5.89 11.53
CA ARG A 82 20.66 -4.41 11.50
C ARG A 82 21.55 -3.79 10.43
N ASP A 83 22.36 -4.58 9.73
CA ASP A 83 23.24 -4.08 8.69
C ASP A 83 22.45 -3.73 7.43
N VAL A 84 22.67 -2.52 6.90
CA VAL A 84 22.09 -2.06 5.63
C VAL A 84 22.50 -2.95 4.47
N SER A 85 23.69 -3.54 4.53
CA SER A 85 24.25 -4.44 3.52
C SER A 85 23.41 -5.71 3.37
N TYR A 86 22.93 -6.27 4.47
CA TYR A 86 22.04 -7.44 4.47
C TYR A 86 20.75 -7.19 3.67
N TYR A 87 20.12 -6.03 3.89
CA TYR A 87 18.91 -5.65 3.14
C TYR A 87 19.23 -5.35 1.68
N ALA A 88 20.38 -4.73 1.40
CA ALA A 88 20.80 -4.40 0.05
C ALA A 88 21.03 -5.66 -0.81
N GLU A 89 21.66 -6.69 -0.24
CA GLU A 89 21.83 -8.00 -0.90
C GLU A 89 20.49 -8.66 -1.24
N ARG A 90 19.55 -8.70 -0.29
CA ARG A 90 18.20 -9.26 -0.53
C ARG A 90 17.38 -8.49 -1.57
N LEU A 91 17.64 -7.20 -1.68
CA LEU A 91 17.00 -6.32 -2.66
C LEU A 91 17.75 -6.30 -4.00
N ASN A 92 18.86 -7.05 -4.14
CA ASN A 92 19.75 -7.06 -5.30
C ASN A 92 20.23 -5.65 -5.71
N VAL A 93 20.57 -4.81 -4.74
CA VAL A 93 21.07 -3.45 -4.94
C VAL A 93 22.35 -3.20 -4.14
N SER A 94 23.13 -2.20 -4.53
CA SER A 94 24.27 -1.76 -3.73
C SER A 94 23.79 -1.08 -2.43
N PRO A 95 24.47 -1.28 -1.28
CA PRO A 95 24.13 -0.61 -0.01
C PRO A 95 24.12 0.92 -0.12
N LYS A 96 25.02 1.47 -0.95
CA LYS A 96 25.10 2.91 -1.23
C LYS A 96 23.89 3.40 -2.01
N TYR A 97 23.42 2.61 -2.98
CA TYR A 97 22.24 2.93 -3.77
C TYR A 97 20.97 2.86 -2.93
N LEU A 98 20.83 1.83 -2.08
CA LEU A 98 19.73 1.71 -1.12
C LEU A 98 19.68 2.92 -0.18
N SER A 99 20.83 3.28 0.40
CA SER A 99 20.96 4.44 1.30
C SER A 99 20.55 5.75 0.64
N ALA A 100 21.01 6.01 -0.58
CA ALA A 100 20.64 7.20 -1.34
C ALA A 100 19.15 7.20 -1.70
N THR A 101 18.61 6.05 -2.11
CA THR A 101 17.21 5.91 -2.55
C THR A 101 16.25 6.14 -1.39
N ILE A 102 16.47 5.49 -0.25
CA ILE A 102 15.62 5.67 0.93
C ILE A 102 15.72 7.10 1.47
N LYS A 103 16.91 7.68 1.52
CA LYS A 103 17.08 9.08 1.94
C LYS A 103 16.36 10.05 1.02
N ARG A 104 16.40 9.81 -0.30
CA ARG A 104 15.71 10.66 -1.29
C ARG A 104 14.19 10.56 -1.17
N VAL A 105 13.65 9.36 -0.97
CA VAL A 105 12.19 9.14 -0.93
C VAL A 105 11.59 9.50 0.43
N THR A 106 12.26 9.13 1.51
CA THR A 106 11.71 9.22 2.88
C THR A 106 12.26 10.37 3.70
N GLY A 107 13.34 11.03 3.24
CA GLY A 107 14.05 12.07 3.99
C GLY A 107 14.95 11.54 5.13
N HIS A 108 14.90 10.25 5.44
CA HIS A 108 15.64 9.64 6.56
C HIS A 108 16.65 8.59 6.08
N SER A 109 17.66 8.31 6.92
CA SER A 109 18.62 7.24 6.61
C SER A 109 17.97 5.86 6.73
N VAL A 110 18.49 4.89 5.98
CA VAL A 110 18.04 3.49 6.04
C VAL A 110 18.16 2.96 7.46
N THR A 111 19.28 3.21 8.13
CA THR A 111 19.53 2.79 9.51
C THR A 111 18.48 3.34 10.47
N SER A 112 18.11 4.63 10.34
CA SER A 112 17.05 5.21 11.18
C SER A 112 15.70 4.54 10.95
N TYR A 113 15.41 4.07 9.74
CA TYR A 113 14.21 3.31 9.43
C TYR A 113 14.24 1.92 10.07
N ILE A 114 15.37 1.20 9.95
CA ILE A 114 15.59 -0.09 10.62
C ILE A 114 15.37 0.08 12.13
N ASP A 115 16.01 1.07 12.75
CA ASP A 115 15.90 1.33 14.19
C ASP A 115 14.47 1.66 14.61
N ARG A 116 13.75 2.48 13.83
CA ARG A 116 12.35 2.83 14.12
C ARG A 116 11.43 1.61 14.13
N HIS A 117 11.69 0.62 13.28
CA HIS A 117 10.95 -0.64 13.27
C HIS A 117 11.43 -1.62 14.36
N THR A 118 12.72 -1.60 14.71
CA THR A 118 13.30 -2.52 15.68
C THR A 118 13.06 -2.12 17.13
N VAL A 119 13.09 -0.82 17.46
CA VAL A 119 12.95 -0.33 18.85
C VAL A 119 11.63 -0.76 19.52
N PRO A 120 10.45 -0.66 18.86
CA PRO A 120 9.19 -1.14 19.46
C PRO A 120 9.23 -2.64 19.74
N ILE A 121 9.78 -3.41 18.81
CA ILE A 121 9.93 -4.86 18.96
C ILE A 121 10.86 -5.16 20.14
N LEU A 122 12.03 -4.53 20.21
CA LEU A 122 12.95 -4.72 21.35
C LEU A 122 12.31 -4.32 22.69
N LYS A 123 11.53 -3.24 22.72
CA LYS A 123 10.80 -2.84 23.94
C LYS A 123 9.79 -3.90 24.37
N GLU A 124 9.06 -4.49 23.42
CA GLU A 124 8.15 -5.60 23.70
C GLU A 124 8.92 -6.81 24.27
N TYR A 125 10.07 -7.14 23.68
CA TYR A 125 10.95 -8.22 24.16
C TYR A 125 11.53 -7.97 25.56
N LEU A 126 11.94 -6.74 25.85
CA LEU A 126 12.47 -6.37 27.16
C LEU A 126 11.40 -6.37 28.26
N ASN A 127 10.13 -6.19 27.87
CA ASN A 127 8.99 -6.26 28.79
C ASN A 127 8.50 -7.70 29.02
N ASP A 128 9.00 -8.66 28.23
CA ASP A 128 8.69 -10.08 28.33
C ASP A 128 9.79 -10.77 29.16
N GLU A 129 9.51 -11.06 30.44
CA GLU A 129 10.46 -11.53 31.47
C GLU A 129 11.11 -12.92 31.21
N ARG A 130 11.00 -13.48 30.00
CA ARG A 130 11.42 -14.86 29.67
C ARG A 130 12.68 -14.99 28.82
N LEU A 131 13.22 -13.90 28.27
CA LEU A 131 14.38 -13.94 27.37
C LEU A 131 15.53 -13.11 27.92
N SER A 132 16.61 -13.79 28.32
CA SER A 132 17.75 -13.17 28.98
C SER A 132 18.50 -12.21 28.06
N LEU A 133 18.96 -11.12 28.66
CA LEU A 133 19.79 -10.05 28.10
C LEU A 133 21.05 -10.53 27.34
N THR A 134 21.38 -11.82 27.47
CA THR A 134 22.56 -12.50 26.94
C THR A 134 22.50 -12.83 25.44
N GLN A 135 21.32 -12.80 24.81
CA GLN A 135 21.16 -13.04 23.36
C GLN A 135 21.05 -11.77 22.51
N ILE A 136 21.16 -10.59 23.13
CA ILE A 136 20.85 -9.30 22.50
C ILE A 136 22.14 -8.55 22.05
N ALA A 137 23.33 -9.05 22.40
CA ALA A 137 24.63 -8.44 22.09
C ALA A 137 25.20 -8.90 20.74
#